data_AF-A0AA37QM56-F1
#
_entry.id   AF-A0AA37QM56-F1
#
_cell.length_a   1.000
_cell.length_b   1.000
_cell.length_c   1.000
_cell.angle_alpha   90.00
_cell.angle_beta   90.00
_cell.angle_gamma   90.00
#
_symmetry.space_group_name_H-M   'P 1'
#
loop_
_entity.id
_entity.type
_entity.pdbx_description
1 polymer ?
#
loop_
_entity_poly.entity_id
_entity_poly.type
_entity_poly.pdbx_seq_one_letter_code
_entity_poly.pdbx_strand_id
1 'polypeptide(L)'
;MSKVDMSRLNFKKPGGPVSAVPPARSETQPSPAEPTEEDRSKDAFFAQVGELAEAMIAQHGSEFAIGTLVLAAKFVAEGRPLVSRGAEAGEAASAAKPV
;
A
#
# COMPACT_ATOMS: atom_id res chain seq x y z
N MET A 1 -77.98 4.23 -1.98
CA MET A 1 -76.78 3.36 -2.00
C MET A 1 -75.73 4.03 -1.11
N SER A 2 -75.47 3.59 0.13
CA SER A 2 -74.51 2.52 0.53
C SER A 2 -73.29 2.47 -0.39
N LYS A 3 -72.03 2.45 0.05
CA LYS A 3 -71.37 2.43 1.36
C LYS A 3 -69.92 2.80 1.02
N VAL A 4 -69.24 3.49 1.93
CA VAL A 4 -67.78 3.72 1.92
C VAL A 4 -67.04 2.40 1.73
N ASP A 5 -65.98 2.35 0.89
CA ASP A 5 -64.67 1.82 1.31
C ASP A 5 -63.48 2.16 0.38
N MET A 6 -62.32 2.18 1.04
CA MET A 6 -61.00 1.79 0.54
C MET A 6 -60.33 2.62 -0.56
N SER A 7 -59.87 3.80 -0.15
CA SER A 7 -58.53 4.25 -0.54
C SER A 7 -57.84 4.93 0.65
N ARG A 8 -57.79 4.21 1.78
CA ARG A 8 -56.60 4.31 2.64
C ARG A 8 -55.48 3.70 1.82
N LEU A 9 -54.51 4.52 1.43
CA LEU A 9 -53.08 4.32 1.72
C LEU A 9 -52.27 5.38 0.96
N ASN A 10 -51.57 6.20 1.75
CA ASN A 10 -50.29 6.84 1.44
C ASN A 10 -50.26 8.25 0.82
N PHE A 11 -50.90 9.22 1.48
CA PHE A 11 -50.44 10.61 1.42
C PHE A 11 -49.77 11.03 2.73
N LYS A 12 -48.43 10.93 2.78
CA LYS A 12 -47.60 11.69 3.71
C LYS A 12 -46.98 12.85 2.93
N LYS A 13 -47.51 14.06 3.16
CA LYS A 13 -46.99 15.36 2.70
C LYS A 13 -45.61 15.69 3.33
N PRO A 14 -44.86 16.65 2.76
CA PRO A 14 -43.50 17.02 3.16
C PRO A 14 -43.51 18.00 4.34
N GLY A 15 -42.51 17.87 5.22
CA GLY A 15 -42.20 18.82 6.29
C GLY A 15 -40.69 18.90 6.43
N GLY A 16 -40.14 20.12 6.38
CA GLY A 16 -38.73 20.41 6.13
C GLY A 16 -37.72 19.84 7.15
N PRO A 17 -36.42 19.88 6.83
CA PRO A 17 -35.41 19.47 7.78
C PRO A 17 -35.33 20.51 8.89
N VAL A 18 -35.89 20.15 10.03
CA VAL A 18 -35.69 20.82 11.31
C VAL A 18 -34.20 20.93 11.61
N SER A 19 -33.75 22.15 11.91
CA SER A 19 -32.45 22.40 12.50
C SER A 19 -32.39 21.69 13.86
N ALA A 20 -31.54 20.67 13.95
CA ALA A 20 -31.13 20.05 15.19
C ALA A 20 -29.60 19.87 15.12
N VAL A 21 -28.87 20.93 15.44
CA VAL A 21 -27.50 20.83 15.97
C VAL A 21 -27.66 20.43 17.44
N PRO A 22 -26.97 19.37 17.94
CA PRO A 22 -25.58 19.51 18.42
C PRO A 22 -24.76 18.18 18.37
N PRO A 23 -23.58 18.05 19.03
CA PRO A 23 -22.37 18.85 18.96
C PRO A 23 -21.18 18.05 18.35
N ALA A 24 -20.15 18.76 17.89
CA ALA A 24 -18.74 18.34 17.85
C ALA A 24 -18.43 16.86 17.55
N ARG A 25 -18.50 16.46 16.27
CA ARG A 25 -17.50 15.54 15.76
C ARG A 25 -16.32 16.36 15.28
N SER A 26 -15.38 16.59 16.19
CA SER A 26 -13.99 16.88 15.84
C SER A 26 -13.38 15.65 15.16
N GLU A 27 -13.93 15.27 14.01
CA GLU A 27 -13.18 14.50 13.04
C GLU A 27 -12.35 15.57 12.33
N THR A 28 -11.22 15.88 12.96
CA THR A 28 -10.05 16.43 12.29
C THR A 28 -9.85 15.58 11.04
N GLN A 29 -10.44 16.02 9.92
CA GLN A 29 -9.90 15.69 8.62
C GLN A 29 -8.46 16.19 8.70
N PRO A 30 -7.44 15.32 8.66
CA PRO A 30 -6.10 15.83 8.48
C PRO A 30 -6.13 16.55 7.14
N SER A 31 -6.04 17.89 7.20
CA SER A 31 -5.62 18.73 6.08
C SER A 31 -4.47 18.01 5.38
N PRO A 32 -4.37 18.03 4.04
CA PRO A 32 -3.25 17.38 3.35
C PRO A 32 -1.96 17.90 3.97
N ALA A 33 -1.33 17.04 4.78
CA ALA A 33 -0.13 17.39 5.50
C ALA A 33 0.93 17.63 4.42
N GLU A 34 1.55 18.81 4.43
CA GLU A 34 2.70 19.02 3.58
C GLU A 34 3.70 17.89 3.84
N PRO A 35 4.29 17.29 2.79
CA PRO A 35 5.14 16.13 2.94
C PRO A 35 6.28 16.49 3.90
N THR A 36 6.35 15.73 4.99
CA THR A 36 7.41 15.93 5.97
C THR A 36 8.76 15.58 5.34
N GLU A 37 9.85 16.04 5.94
CA GLU A 37 11.19 15.65 5.48
C GLU A 37 11.39 14.13 5.51
N GLU A 38 10.75 13.45 6.47
CA GLU A 38 10.73 12.00 6.55
C GLU A 38 9.97 11.36 5.38
N ASP A 39 8.83 11.93 4.98
CA ASP A 39 8.07 11.45 3.81
C ASP A 39 8.89 11.59 2.52
N ARG A 40 9.58 12.71 2.32
CA ARG A 40 10.46 12.90 1.16
C ARG A 40 11.61 11.91 1.14
N SER A 41 12.20 11.64 2.30
CA SER A 41 13.28 10.65 2.43
C SER A 41 12.79 9.25 2.06
N LYS A 42 11.63 8.83 2.57
CA LYS A 42 11.01 7.54 2.22
C LYS A 42 10.69 7.44 0.73
N ASP A 43 10.11 8.49 0.16
CA ASP A 43 9.77 8.53 -1.27
C ASP A 43 11.01 8.36 -2.17
N ALA A 44 12.15 8.97 -1.79
CA ALA A 44 13.41 8.80 -2.51
C ALA A 44 13.90 7.34 -2.50
N PHE A 45 13.70 6.60 -1.39
CA PHE A 45 14.01 5.16 -1.36
C PHE A 45 13.06 4.34 -2.22
N PHE A 46 11.77 4.67 -2.25
CA PHE A 46 10.82 4.01 -3.15
C PHE A 46 11.19 4.20 -4.62
N ALA A 47 11.62 5.41 -5.00
CA ALA A 47 12.10 5.68 -6.35
C ALA A 47 13.31 4.81 -6.70
N GLN A 48 14.33 4.75 -5.83
CA GLN A 48 15.52 3.93 -6.05
C GLN A 48 15.21 2.43 -6.15
N VAL A 49 14.30 1.92 -5.32
CA VAL A 49 13.87 0.52 -5.40
C VAL A 49 13.14 0.25 -6.71
N GLY A 50 12.34 1.19 -7.19
CA GLY A 50 11.67 1.12 -8.50
C GLY A 50 12.66 1.07 -9.66
N GLU A 51 13.66 1.96 -9.68
CA GLU A 51 14.70 1.95 -10.72
C GLU A 51 15.50 0.64 -10.73
N LEU A 52 15.82 0.10 -9.55
CA LEU A 52 16.48 -1.18 -9.43
C LEU A 52 15.60 -2.33 -9.94
N ALA A 53 14.31 -2.32 -9.61
CA ALA A 53 13.36 -3.32 -10.08
C ALA A 53 13.27 -3.30 -11.62
N GLU A 54 13.17 -2.12 -12.23
CA GLU A 54 13.15 -1.96 -13.70
C GLU A 54 14.45 -2.51 -14.33
N ALA A 55 15.61 -2.23 -13.74
CA ALA A 55 16.88 -2.77 -14.20
C ALA A 55 16.95 -4.31 -14.11
N MET A 56 16.35 -4.90 -13.07
CA MET A 56 16.24 -6.36 -12.93
C MET A 56 15.26 -6.95 -13.94
N ILE A 57 14.13 -6.29 -14.19
CA ILE A 57 13.13 -6.71 -15.17
C ILE A 57 13.73 -6.70 -16.58
N ALA A 58 14.44 -5.62 -16.93
CA ALA A 58 15.06 -5.48 -18.25
C ALA A 58 16.09 -6.56 -18.56
N GLN A 59 16.82 -7.05 -17.54
CA GLN A 59 17.89 -8.04 -17.71
C GLN A 59 17.42 -9.49 -17.52
N HIS A 60 16.48 -9.75 -16.61
CA HIS A 60 16.14 -11.10 -16.16
C HIS A 60 14.63 -11.40 -16.15
N GLY A 61 13.78 -10.40 -16.38
CA GLY A 61 12.33 -10.53 -16.40
C GLY A 61 11.66 -10.28 -15.05
N SER A 62 10.33 -10.10 -15.12
CA SER A 62 9.49 -9.68 -13.98
C SER A 62 9.46 -10.68 -12.83
N GLU A 63 9.35 -11.97 -13.14
CA GLU A 63 9.27 -13.02 -12.10
C GLU A 63 10.52 -13.05 -11.21
N PHE A 64 11.70 -12.84 -11.83
CA PHE A 64 12.96 -12.77 -11.11
C PHE A 64 13.05 -11.52 -10.20
N ALA A 65 12.65 -10.36 -10.73
CA ALA A 65 12.66 -9.12 -9.98
C ALA A 65 11.76 -9.19 -8.74
N ILE A 66 10.51 -9.65 -8.92
CA ILE A 66 9.54 -9.82 -7.85
C ILE A 66 10.07 -10.79 -6.80
N GLY A 67 10.53 -11.98 -7.21
CA GLY A 67 11.03 -13.00 -6.28
C GLY A 67 12.20 -12.52 -5.42
N THR A 68 13.12 -11.76 -6.01
CA THR A 68 14.30 -11.23 -5.30
C THR A 68 13.91 -10.13 -4.31
N LEU A 69 13.02 -9.21 -4.69
CA LEU A 69 12.55 -8.14 -3.80
C LEU A 69 11.75 -8.70 -2.62
N VAL A 70 10.89 -9.70 -2.85
CA VAL A 70 10.16 -10.41 -1.78
C VAL A 70 11.13 -11.13 -0.84
N LEU A 71 12.17 -11.78 -1.38
CA LEU A 71 13.18 -12.44 -0.56
C LEU A 71 13.99 -11.43 0.28
N ALA A 72 14.36 -10.29 -0.29
CA ALA A 72 15.03 -9.22 0.43
C ALA A 72 14.15 -8.68 1.57
N ALA A 73 12.86 -8.42 1.30
CA ALA A 73 11.90 -8.00 2.31
C ALA A 73 11.78 -9.03 3.45
N LYS A 74 11.76 -10.33 3.13
CA LYS A 74 11.77 -11.40 4.14
C LYS A 74 13.01 -11.33 5.03
N PHE A 75 14.20 -11.18 4.46
CA PHE A 75 15.43 -11.10 5.26
C PHE A 75 15.47 -9.86 6.15
N VAL A 76 14.95 -8.72 5.67
CA VAL A 76 14.77 -7.52 6.49
C VAL A 76 13.84 -7.81 7.68
N ALA A 77 12.71 -8.47 7.44
CA ALA A 77 11.77 -8.85 8.50
C ALA A 77 12.37 -9.87 9.50
N GLU A 78 13.24 -10.77 9.03
CA GLU A 78 13.99 -11.73 9.85
C GLU A 78 15.20 -11.10 10.58
N GLY A 79 15.52 -9.82 10.33
CA GLY A 79 16.69 -9.14 10.91
C GLY A 79 18.03 -9.68 10.38
N ARG A 80 18.04 -10.31 9.21
CA ARG A 80 19.23 -10.95 8.63
C ARG A 80 19.99 -9.99 7.72
N PRO A 81 21.34 -10.05 7.69
CA PRO A 81 22.13 -9.21 6.79
C PRO A 81 21.95 -9.64 5.32
N LEU A 82 21.60 -8.69 4.46
CA LEU A 82 21.42 -8.91 3.02
C LEU A 82 22.76 -9.06 2.26
N VAL A 83 23.82 -8.45 2.77
CA VAL A 83 25.12 -8.30 2.07
C VAL A 83 26.13 -9.42 2.36
N SER A 84 25.85 -10.36 3.27
CA SER A 84 26.82 -11.39 3.67
C SER A 84 26.78 -12.67 2.81
N ARG A 85 25.91 -12.76 1.79
CA ARG A 85 25.80 -13.98 0.96
C ARG A 85 26.68 -13.97 -0.29
N GLY A 86 27.17 -12.81 -0.73
CA GLY A 86 28.00 -12.69 -1.93
C GLY A 86 29.50 -12.96 -1.72
N ALA A 87 30.01 -12.84 -0.49
CA ALA A 87 31.43 -13.07 -0.20
C ALA A 87 31.81 -14.56 -0.24
N GLU A 88 30.91 -15.44 0.21
CA GLU A 88 31.21 -16.89 0.33
C GLU A 88 30.86 -17.70 -0.93
N ALA A 89 30.12 -17.12 -1.90
CA ALA A 89 29.77 -17.81 -3.15
C ALA A 89 30.81 -17.62 -4.26
N GLY A 90 31.65 -16.57 -4.18
CA GLY A 90 32.72 -16.29 -5.13
C GLY A 90 34.00 -17.12 -4.91
N GLU A 91 34.29 -17.52 -3.67
CA GLU A 91 35.47 -18.34 -3.32
C GLU A 91 35.32 -19.80 -3.78
N ALA A 92 34.09 -20.35 -3.73
CA ALA A 92 33.83 -21.74 -4.16
C ALA A 92 33.93 -21.95 -5.68
N ALA A 93 33.77 -20.89 -6.49
CA ALA A 93 33.90 -20.96 -7.95
C ALA A 93 35.37 -20.83 -8.43
N SER A 94 36.28 -20.31 -7.60
CA SER A 94 37.70 -20.17 -7.92
C SER A 94 38.58 -21.35 -7.46
N ALA A 95 37.99 -22.35 -6.78
CA ALA A 95 38.70 -23.54 -6.29
C ALA A 95 38.56 -24.79 -7.17
N ALA A 96 37.79 -24.73 -8.27
CA ALA A 96 37.54 -25.87 -9.16
C ALA A 96 38.30 -25.75 -10.50
N LYS A 97 39.64 -25.66 -10.43
CA LYS A 97 40.61 -26.10 -11.46
C LYS A 97 42.01 -25.96 -10.85
N PRO A 98 42.62 -27.07 -10.41
CA PRO A 98 43.67 -27.63 -11.27
C PRO A 98 43.79 -29.17 -11.17
N VAL A 99 43.69 -29.87 -12.30
CA VAL A 99 44.52 -31.02 -12.76
C VAL A 99 43.91 -31.63 -14.02
#